data_AF-A0A842YLJ1-F1
#
_entry.id   AF-A0A842YLJ1-F1
#
_cell.length_a   1.000
_cell.length_b   1.000
_cell.length_c   1.000
_cell.angle_alpha   90.00
_cell.angle_beta   90.00
_cell.angle_gamma   90.00
#
_symmetry.space_group_name_H-M   'P 1'
#
loop_
_entity.id
_entity.type
_entity.pdbx_description
1 polymer ?
#
loop_
_entity_poly.entity_id
_entity_poly.type
_entity_poly.pdbx_seq_one_letter_code
_entity_poly.pdbx_strand_id
1 'polypeptide(L)'
;MAKFEDKVDLYDDRGNLVEEQVPLEALSPLRNPAIKSIVQGIKRTVAVNLEGIENALKTAKVGGPACKIMGRELDLDIVGNAESIAAAAKEMIQVTEDDDTKVELLGGGKRALVQVPSARFDVAAEYSAAPLVTATAFVQAIINEFDVSMYDANMVKAAVLGRYPQSVEYMGANIATMLDIPQKLEGPGYALRNIMVNHVVAATLKNTLQAAALSTILEQTAMFEMGDAVGAFERMHLLGLAYQGMNADNLVFDLVKANGKEGTVGSVIADLVERALEDGVITVEKELTDYKVYGTDDLAMWNAYAAAGLMAATMVNQGAARAAQGVSSTLLYYNDLIEFETGLPSVDFGKVEGTAVGFSFFSHSIYGGGGPGIFNGNHIVTRHSKGFAIPCVAAAMALDAGTQMFSPEATSGLIKEVFSQVDEFREPLKYVVEAAAEIKNEI
;
A
#
# COMPACT_ATOMS: atom_id res chain seq x y z
N MET A 1 14.81 -0.67 -26.54
CA MET A 1 13.91 0.10 -27.43
C MET A 1 12.57 0.01 -26.77
N ALA A 2 12.16 1.13 -26.18
CA ALA A 2 10.87 1.31 -25.54
C ALA A 2 9.72 0.87 -26.46
N LYS A 3 8.68 0.29 -25.87
CA LYS A 3 7.38 0.05 -26.52
C LYS A 3 6.62 1.35 -26.74
N PHE A 4 6.78 2.33 -25.85
CA PHE A 4 6.05 3.60 -25.87
C PHE A 4 7.02 4.78 -26.04
N GLU A 5 6.58 5.82 -26.74
CA GLU A 5 7.39 7.01 -27.00
C GLU A 5 7.38 8.01 -25.83
N ASP A 6 6.44 7.82 -24.90
CA ASP A 6 6.21 8.68 -23.74
C ASP A 6 7.45 8.86 -22.87
N LYS A 7 7.65 10.11 -22.47
CA LYS A 7 8.64 10.52 -21.49
C LYS A 7 8.00 11.42 -20.46
N VAL A 8 8.50 11.37 -19.24
CA VAL A 8 8.04 12.17 -18.11
C VAL A 8 9.22 12.79 -17.39
N ASP A 9 8.99 13.95 -16.79
CA ASP A 9 9.91 14.59 -15.87
C ASP A 9 9.57 14.12 -14.44
N LEU A 10 10.60 13.73 -13.69
CA LEU A 10 10.46 13.15 -12.36
C LEU A 10 10.80 14.16 -11.27
N TYR A 11 9.97 14.21 -10.23
CA TYR A 11 10.07 15.15 -9.13
C TYR A 11 10.14 14.44 -7.78
N ASP A 12 10.75 15.09 -6.79
CA ASP A 12 10.76 14.63 -5.39
C ASP A 12 9.44 14.97 -4.66
N ASP A 13 9.32 14.54 -3.40
CA ASP A 13 8.14 14.82 -2.56
C ASP A 13 8.01 16.28 -2.09
N ARG A 14 8.90 17.16 -2.57
CA ARG A 14 8.90 18.60 -2.30
C ARG A 14 8.67 19.42 -3.57
N GLY A 15 8.40 18.77 -4.70
CA GLY A 15 8.17 19.41 -5.99
C GLY A 15 9.44 19.97 -6.64
N ASN A 16 10.61 19.43 -6.31
CA ASN A 16 11.86 19.74 -7.01
C ASN A 16 12.11 18.69 -8.10
N LEU A 17 12.51 19.16 -9.28
CA LEU A 17 12.91 18.31 -10.39
C LEU A 17 14.12 17.46 -10.00
N VAL A 18 14.05 16.16 -10.31
CA VAL A 18 15.12 15.19 -10.10
C VAL A 18 15.76 14.78 -11.42
N GLU A 19 14.95 14.42 -12.41
CA GLU A 19 15.43 13.97 -13.71
C GLU A 19 14.41 14.28 -14.82
N GLU A 20 14.90 14.76 -15.97
CA GLU A 20 14.06 15.11 -17.11
C GLU A 20 13.98 13.97 -18.13
N GLN A 21 12.86 13.92 -18.84
CA GLN A 21 12.67 13.16 -20.08
C GLN A 21 12.99 11.67 -19.92
N VAL A 22 12.55 11.09 -18.80
CA VAL A 22 12.71 9.67 -18.49
C VAL A 22 11.67 8.87 -19.27
N PRO A 23 12.05 7.81 -20.02
CA PRO A 23 11.08 6.95 -20.70
C PRO A 23 10.08 6.38 -19.71
N LEU A 24 8.78 6.43 -20.03
CA LEU A 24 7.69 5.99 -19.15
C LEU A 24 7.90 4.58 -18.59
N GLU A 25 8.41 3.66 -19.41
CA GLU A 25 8.66 2.27 -19.02
C GLU A 25 9.76 2.11 -17.95
N ALA A 26 10.58 3.13 -17.67
CA ALA A 26 11.50 3.12 -16.54
C ALA A 26 10.78 3.12 -15.17
N LEU A 27 9.52 3.56 -15.13
CA LEU A 27 8.64 3.44 -13.96
C LEU A 27 7.85 2.14 -13.93
N SER A 28 7.93 1.30 -14.97
CA SER A 28 7.16 0.05 -15.03
C SER A 28 7.57 -0.91 -13.90
N PRO A 29 6.61 -1.55 -13.21
CA PRO A 29 6.91 -2.63 -12.27
C PRO A 29 7.72 -3.79 -12.87
N LEU A 30 7.68 -3.96 -14.20
CA LEU A 30 8.43 -4.98 -14.92
C LEU A 30 9.91 -4.61 -15.16
N ARG A 31 10.28 -3.34 -14.98
CA ARG A 31 11.60 -2.79 -15.35
C ARG A 31 12.31 -2.13 -14.18
N ASN A 32 11.57 -1.40 -13.34
CA ASN A 32 12.14 -0.62 -12.25
C ASN A 32 12.65 -1.52 -11.10
N PRO A 33 13.96 -1.51 -10.80
CA PRO A 33 14.52 -2.39 -9.78
C PRO A 33 14.06 -2.04 -8.36
N ALA A 34 13.76 -0.78 -8.06
CA ALA A 34 13.24 -0.39 -6.75
C ALA A 34 11.81 -0.90 -6.54
N ILE A 35 10.93 -0.86 -7.56
CA ILE A 35 9.59 -1.48 -7.44
C ILE A 35 9.71 -2.98 -7.17
N LYS A 36 10.60 -3.67 -7.88
CA LYS A 36 10.87 -5.10 -7.62
C LYS A 36 11.34 -5.33 -6.18
N SER A 37 12.27 -4.51 -5.70
CA SER A 37 12.78 -4.58 -4.33
C SER A 37 11.69 -4.35 -3.29
N ILE A 38 10.82 -3.34 -3.48
CA ILE A 38 9.66 -3.07 -2.63
C ILE A 38 8.74 -4.30 -2.57
N VAL A 39 8.37 -4.86 -3.72
CA VAL A 39 7.46 -6.02 -3.80
C VAL A 39 8.06 -7.26 -3.14
N GLN A 40 9.32 -7.58 -3.44
CA GLN A 40 10.03 -8.71 -2.82
C GLN A 40 10.18 -8.49 -1.31
N GLY A 41 10.51 -7.27 -0.91
CA GLY A 41 10.60 -6.84 0.48
C GLY A 41 9.28 -7.05 1.22
N ILE A 42 8.16 -6.62 0.68
CA ILE A 42 6.83 -6.80 1.29
C ILE A 42 6.47 -8.28 1.40
N LYS A 43 6.78 -9.10 0.38
CA LYS A 43 6.55 -10.55 0.42
C LYS A 43 7.33 -11.24 1.53
N ARG A 44 8.54 -10.76 1.85
CA ARG A 44 9.48 -11.45 2.75
C ARG A 44 9.60 -10.87 4.15
N THR A 45 8.97 -9.73 4.43
CA THR A 45 9.07 -9.03 5.72
C THR A 45 7.96 -9.44 6.67
N VAL A 46 8.33 -9.73 7.92
CA VAL A 46 7.43 -10.10 9.02
C VAL A 46 7.76 -9.26 10.26
N ALA A 47 6.73 -8.75 10.91
CA ALA A 47 6.81 -8.13 12.23
C ALA A 47 6.55 -9.16 13.32
N VAL A 48 7.47 -9.32 14.27
CA VAL A 48 7.34 -10.24 15.40
C VAL A 48 7.15 -9.46 16.70
N ASN A 49 6.12 -9.77 17.47
CA ASN A 49 5.85 -9.16 18.77
C ASN A 49 6.25 -10.11 19.91
N LEU A 50 7.53 -10.06 20.31
CA LEU A 50 8.08 -10.88 21.40
C LEU A 50 7.40 -10.59 22.74
N GLU A 51 7.12 -9.31 23.04
CA GLU A 51 6.34 -8.90 24.22
C GLU A 51 4.92 -9.49 24.20
N GLY A 52 4.29 -9.55 23.04
CA GLY A 52 2.97 -10.19 22.87
C GLY A 52 3.01 -11.70 23.10
N ILE A 53 4.03 -12.37 22.57
CA ILE A 53 4.25 -13.82 22.76
C ILE A 53 4.46 -14.13 24.25
N GLU A 54 5.33 -13.38 24.93
CA GLU A 54 5.60 -13.51 26.36
C GLU A 54 4.33 -13.35 27.19
N ASN A 55 3.57 -12.27 26.98
CA ASN A 55 2.34 -12.01 27.71
C ASN A 55 1.26 -13.07 27.45
N ALA A 56 1.15 -13.56 26.21
CA ALA A 56 0.20 -14.61 25.84
C ALA A 56 0.51 -15.93 26.56
N LEU A 57 1.79 -16.30 26.65
CA LEU A 57 2.26 -17.47 27.39
C LEU A 57 2.03 -17.32 28.90
N LYS A 58 2.46 -16.20 29.48
CA LYS A 58 2.35 -15.91 30.91
C LYS A 58 0.91 -15.94 31.41
N THR A 59 -0.04 -15.57 30.55
CA THR A 59 -1.47 -15.53 30.88
C THR A 59 -2.29 -16.68 30.31
N ALA A 60 -1.67 -17.56 29.52
CA ALA A 60 -2.31 -18.60 28.70
C ALA A 60 -3.45 -18.08 27.81
N LYS A 61 -3.39 -16.80 27.40
CA LYS A 61 -4.38 -16.16 26.52
C LYS A 61 -3.95 -16.33 25.07
N VAL A 62 -4.24 -17.50 24.51
CA VAL A 62 -3.82 -17.90 23.15
C VAL A 62 -5.02 -18.25 22.28
N GLY A 63 -4.84 -18.15 20.96
CA GLY A 63 -5.80 -18.63 19.98
C GLY A 63 -6.97 -17.68 19.68
N GLY A 64 -6.89 -16.39 20.03
CA GLY A 64 -7.84 -15.36 19.58
C GLY A 64 -8.55 -14.59 20.70
N PRO A 65 -9.42 -13.62 20.34
CA PRO A 65 -10.05 -12.72 21.29
C PRO A 65 -10.79 -13.46 22.42
N ALA A 66 -10.57 -13.02 23.66
CA ALA A 66 -11.16 -13.56 24.89
C ALA A 66 -10.88 -15.06 25.19
N CYS A 67 -10.03 -15.74 24.42
CA CYS A 67 -9.64 -17.12 24.71
C CYS A 67 -8.57 -17.20 25.81
N LYS A 68 -8.69 -18.21 26.68
CA LYS A 68 -7.70 -18.54 27.71
C LYS A 68 -7.80 -20.03 28.07
N ILE A 69 -6.66 -20.69 28.29
CA ILE A 69 -6.60 -22.07 28.79
C ILE A 69 -6.02 -22.04 30.20
N MET A 70 -6.88 -22.14 31.22
CA MET A 70 -6.44 -22.11 32.62
C MET A 70 -5.57 -23.33 32.96
N GLY A 71 -4.46 -23.12 33.66
CA GLY A 71 -3.51 -24.19 34.02
C GLY A 71 -2.45 -24.47 32.95
N ARG A 72 -2.35 -23.61 31.93
CA ARG A 72 -1.35 -23.69 30.84
C ARG A 72 -0.44 -22.46 30.79
N GLU A 73 -0.42 -21.66 31.85
CA GLU A 73 0.45 -20.49 31.98
C GLU A 73 1.93 -20.90 31.96
N LEU A 74 2.75 -20.19 31.18
CA LEU A 74 4.21 -20.35 31.11
C LEU A 74 4.88 -18.99 31.29
N ASP A 75 5.64 -18.82 32.36
CA ASP A 75 6.36 -17.57 32.66
C ASP A 75 7.81 -17.69 32.16
N LEU A 76 8.06 -17.17 30.96
CA LEU A 76 9.36 -17.21 30.27
C LEU A 76 9.83 -15.77 30.04
N ASP A 77 11.10 -15.48 30.32
CA ASP A 77 11.69 -14.14 30.14
C ASP A 77 12.17 -13.93 28.68
N ILE A 78 11.22 -13.92 27.74
CA ILE A 78 11.50 -13.86 26.30
C ILE A 78 12.13 -12.51 25.92
N VAL A 79 11.60 -11.40 26.42
CA VAL A 79 12.13 -10.07 26.10
C VAL A 79 13.51 -9.87 26.72
N GLY A 80 13.75 -10.38 27.93
CA GLY A 80 15.07 -10.33 28.57
C GLY A 80 16.15 -11.12 27.82
N ASN A 81 15.76 -12.16 27.07
CA ASN A 81 16.67 -13.00 26.28
C ASN A 81 16.48 -12.83 24.76
N ALA A 82 15.91 -11.69 24.33
CA ALA A 82 15.54 -11.46 22.93
C ALA A 82 16.72 -11.55 21.96
N GLU A 83 17.92 -11.14 22.37
CA GLU A 83 19.13 -11.21 21.53
C GLU A 83 19.51 -12.66 21.19
N SER A 84 19.55 -13.54 22.19
CA SER A 84 19.81 -14.98 22.01
C SER A 84 18.75 -15.63 21.12
N ILE A 85 17.48 -15.36 21.41
CA ILE A 85 16.34 -15.90 20.66
C ILE A 85 16.37 -15.44 19.20
N ALA A 86 16.62 -14.16 18.95
CA ALA A 86 16.68 -13.60 17.60
C ALA A 86 17.86 -14.16 16.79
N ALA A 87 19.02 -14.35 17.42
CA ALA A 87 20.18 -14.98 16.77
C ALA A 87 19.90 -16.44 16.38
N ALA A 88 19.35 -17.23 17.31
CA ALA A 88 18.98 -18.62 17.05
C ALA A 88 17.87 -18.73 15.97
N ALA A 89 16.89 -17.82 16.00
CA ALA A 89 15.87 -17.74 14.96
C ALA A 89 16.47 -17.39 13.60
N LYS A 90 17.40 -16.43 13.54
CA LYS A 90 18.11 -16.04 12.31
C LYS A 90 18.84 -17.22 11.68
N GLU A 91 19.56 -18.01 12.49
CA GLU A 91 20.30 -19.19 12.02
C GLU A 91 19.39 -20.22 11.31
N MET A 92 18.14 -20.37 11.80
CA MET A 92 17.14 -21.24 11.15
C MET A 92 16.47 -20.60 9.93
N ILE A 93 16.31 -19.27 9.93
CA ILE A 93 15.64 -18.53 8.85
C ILE A 93 16.56 -18.41 7.62
N GLN A 94 17.85 -18.18 7.81
CA GLN A 94 18.79 -18.02 6.71
C GLN A 94 18.97 -19.32 5.90
N VAL A 95 19.42 -19.19 4.66
CA VAL A 95 19.80 -20.31 3.79
C VAL A 95 21.31 -20.53 3.86
N THR A 96 22.08 -19.45 3.81
CA THR A 96 23.52 -19.46 4.02
C THR A 96 23.90 -18.32 4.96
N GLU A 97 25.05 -18.43 5.61
CA GLU A 97 25.67 -17.27 6.27
C GLU A 97 25.87 -16.15 5.23
N ASP A 98 25.67 -14.90 5.64
CA ASP A 98 25.80 -13.69 4.81
C ASP A 98 24.81 -13.56 3.62
N ASP A 99 23.69 -14.29 3.61
CA ASP A 99 22.60 -14.02 2.66
C ASP A 99 21.78 -12.75 3.03
N ASP A 100 20.70 -12.47 2.30
CA ASP A 100 19.87 -11.28 2.51
C ASP A 100 18.87 -11.38 3.67
N THR A 101 19.06 -12.37 4.57
CA THR A 101 18.29 -12.51 5.82
C THR A 101 18.60 -11.36 6.77
N LYS A 102 17.53 -10.73 7.27
CA LYS A 102 17.65 -9.75 8.36
C LYS A 102 16.78 -10.15 9.54
N VAL A 103 17.34 -10.08 10.74
CA VAL A 103 16.61 -10.18 12.00
C VAL A 103 17.14 -9.07 12.90
N GLU A 104 16.31 -8.07 13.17
CA GLU A 104 16.69 -6.87 13.90
C GLU A 104 15.72 -6.63 15.06
N LEU A 105 16.26 -6.45 16.26
CA LEU A 105 15.46 -6.17 17.45
C LEU A 105 15.08 -4.68 17.52
N LEU A 106 13.82 -4.43 17.90
CA LEU A 106 13.26 -3.09 18.04
C LEU A 106 12.67 -2.91 19.45
N GLY A 107 12.57 -1.64 19.87
CA GLY A 107 11.91 -1.29 21.13
C GLY A 107 12.54 -1.92 22.38
N GLY A 108 13.86 -2.17 22.36
CA GLY A 108 14.58 -2.85 23.45
C GLY A 108 14.29 -4.35 23.54
N GLY A 109 14.17 -5.03 22.39
CA GLY A 109 13.93 -6.49 22.31
C GLY A 109 12.46 -6.90 22.35
N LYS A 110 11.53 -5.94 22.48
CA LYS A 110 10.09 -6.25 22.53
C LYS A 110 9.52 -6.68 21.18
N ARG A 111 10.07 -6.16 20.10
CA ARG A 111 9.68 -6.47 18.71
C ARG A 111 10.91 -6.91 17.91
N ALA A 112 10.68 -7.62 16.82
CA ALA A 112 11.72 -7.90 15.82
C ALA A 112 11.20 -7.64 14.41
N LEU A 113 12.03 -6.99 13.60
CA LEU A 113 11.93 -6.96 12.15
C LEU A 113 12.59 -8.20 11.60
N VAL A 114 11.87 -8.98 10.80
CA VAL A 114 12.40 -10.16 10.12
C VAL A 114 12.22 -9.98 8.63
N GLN A 115 13.30 -10.07 7.86
CA GLN A 115 13.24 -10.26 6.41
C GLN A 115 13.79 -11.64 6.09
N VAL A 116 12.89 -12.53 5.65
CA VAL A 116 13.23 -13.88 5.20
C VAL A 116 14.06 -13.77 3.91
N PRO A 117 15.05 -14.65 3.68
CA PRO A 117 15.94 -14.51 2.52
C PRO A 117 15.19 -14.73 1.21
N SER A 118 15.52 -13.94 0.19
CA SER A 118 14.84 -13.94 -1.11
C SER A 118 14.89 -15.31 -1.79
N ALA A 119 15.99 -16.06 -1.59
CA ALA A 119 16.17 -17.41 -2.14
C ALA A 119 15.05 -18.40 -1.76
N ARG A 120 14.38 -18.20 -0.61
CA ARG A 120 13.22 -19.04 -0.23
C ARG A 120 12.01 -18.77 -1.12
N PHE A 121 11.86 -17.57 -1.64
CA PHE A 121 10.74 -17.18 -2.51
C PHE A 121 11.00 -17.48 -3.98
N ASP A 122 12.26 -17.55 -4.40
CA ASP A 122 12.63 -17.96 -5.76
C ASP A 122 12.21 -19.41 -6.06
N VAL A 123 12.03 -20.24 -5.02
CA VAL A 123 11.55 -21.63 -5.10
C VAL A 123 10.19 -21.84 -4.41
N ALA A 124 9.54 -20.78 -3.94
CA ALA A 124 8.19 -20.85 -3.40
C ALA A 124 7.15 -20.50 -4.45
N ALA A 125 5.97 -21.11 -4.35
CA ALA A 125 4.84 -20.74 -5.19
C ALA A 125 4.28 -19.36 -4.84
N GLU A 126 4.34 -18.97 -3.57
CA GLU A 126 3.74 -17.73 -3.06
C GLU A 126 4.49 -17.21 -1.81
N TYR A 127 3.88 -16.31 -1.03
CA TYR A 127 4.54 -15.49 -0.01
C TYR A 127 4.34 -15.97 1.44
N SER A 128 3.53 -16.99 1.70
CA SER A 128 3.25 -17.52 3.04
C SER A 128 4.48 -18.19 3.68
N ALA A 129 5.52 -18.45 2.90
CA ALA A 129 6.83 -18.83 3.44
C ALA A 129 7.34 -17.80 4.47
N ALA A 130 7.05 -16.50 4.30
CA ALA A 130 7.53 -15.47 5.23
C ALA A 130 6.97 -15.67 6.66
N PRO A 131 5.65 -15.61 6.89
CA PRO A 131 5.10 -15.83 8.23
C PRO A 131 5.34 -17.25 8.75
N LEU A 132 5.31 -18.28 7.91
CA LEU A 132 5.42 -19.67 8.36
C LEU A 132 6.85 -20.05 8.79
N VAL A 133 7.88 -19.66 8.01
CA VAL A 133 9.28 -19.88 8.37
C VAL A 133 9.65 -19.07 9.62
N THR A 134 9.25 -17.80 9.65
CA THR A 134 9.49 -16.93 10.81
C THR A 134 8.83 -17.50 12.07
N ALA A 135 7.55 -17.90 11.99
CA ALA A 135 6.84 -18.46 13.13
C ALA A 135 7.54 -19.70 13.69
N THR A 136 7.92 -20.65 12.82
CA THR A 136 8.52 -21.89 13.31
C THR A 136 9.94 -21.70 13.85
N ALA A 137 10.71 -20.75 13.30
CA ALA A 137 12.04 -20.40 13.81
C ALA A 137 11.95 -19.78 15.21
N PHE A 138 11.06 -18.79 15.41
CA PHE A 138 10.87 -18.19 16.73
C PHE A 138 10.27 -19.17 17.76
N VAL A 139 9.37 -20.07 17.35
CA VAL A 139 8.88 -21.14 18.24
C VAL A 139 10.03 -22.03 18.70
N GLN A 140 10.87 -22.51 17.77
CA GLN A 140 12.00 -23.38 18.11
C GLN A 140 13.05 -22.64 18.95
N ALA A 141 13.36 -21.39 18.63
CA ALA A 141 14.33 -20.59 19.37
C ALA A 141 13.88 -20.39 20.83
N ILE A 142 12.60 -20.07 21.06
CA ILE A 142 12.04 -19.93 22.42
C ILE A 142 12.05 -21.27 23.16
N ILE A 143 11.68 -22.38 22.50
CA ILE A 143 11.70 -23.71 23.12
C ILE A 143 13.12 -24.07 23.56
N ASN A 144 14.12 -23.80 22.71
CA ASN A 144 15.52 -24.13 22.97
C ASN A 144 16.13 -23.25 24.06
N GLU A 145 15.84 -21.94 24.06
CA GLU A 145 16.36 -20.99 25.06
C GLU A 145 15.94 -21.37 26.49
N PHE A 146 14.70 -21.84 26.66
CA PHE A 146 14.13 -22.12 27.97
C PHE A 146 13.92 -23.61 28.28
N ASP A 147 14.43 -24.52 27.44
CA ASP A 147 14.22 -25.97 27.54
C ASP A 147 12.74 -26.33 27.78
N VAL A 148 11.85 -25.71 27.00
CA VAL A 148 10.40 -25.90 27.17
C VAL A 148 10.04 -27.36 26.90
N SER A 149 9.41 -28.00 27.88
CA SER A 149 9.10 -29.43 27.81
C SER A 149 8.25 -29.80 26.59
N MET A 150 8.38 -31.05 26.14
CA MET A 150 7.54 -31.62 25.08
C MET A 150 6.04 -31.45 25.32
N TYR A 151 5.60 -31.41 26.59
CA TYR A 151 4.19 -31.27 26.97
C TYR A 151 3.69 -29.81 26.89
N ASP A 152 4.60 -28.84 26.93
CA ASP A 152 4.30 -27.42 27.04
C ASP A 152 4.60 -26.64 25.74
N ALA A 153 5.48 -27.16 24.89
CA ALA A 153 5.87 -26.55 23.62
C ALA A 153 4.70 -26.15 22.69
N ASN A 154 3.57 -26.87 22.76
CA ASN A 154 2.37 -26.53 21.98
C ASN A 154 1.78 -25.15 22.37
N MET A 155 1.98 -24.67 23.60
CA MET A 155 1.55 -23.33 24.01
C MET A 155 2.41 -22.24 23.37
N VAL A 156 3.71 -22.47 23.17
CA VAL A 156 4.61 -21.56 22.44
C VAL A 156 4.12 -21.41 21.00
N LYS A 157 3.81 -22.54 20.34
CA LYS A 157 3.21 -22.52 19.00
C LYS A 157 1.89 -21.74 18.94
N ALA A 158 1.02 -21.90 19.94
CA ALA A 158 -0.26 -21.20 20.01
C ALA A 158 -0.10 -19.69 20.29
N ALA A 159 0.91 -19.29 21.07
CA ALA A 159 1.23 -17.89 21.34
C ALA A 159 1.83 -17.17 20.12
N VAL A 160 2.60 -17.87 19.29
CA VAL A 160 3.20 -17.28 18.08
C VAL A 160 2.20 -17.21 16.92
N LEU A 161 1.56 -18.33 16.55
CA LEU A 161 0.74 -18.45 15.33
C LEU A 161 -0.77 -18.64 15.61
N GLY A 162 -1.19 -18.48 16.86
CA GLY A 162 -2.61 -18.50 17.21
C GLY A 162 -3.27 -19.87 17.02
N ARG A 163 -4.52 -19.85 16.54
CA ARG A 163 -5.40 -21.03 16.41
C ARG A 163 -5.20 -21.83 15.12
N TYR A 164 -4.27 -21.44 14.25
CA TYR A 164 -3.96 -22.19 13.03
C TYR A 164 -3.40 -23.59 13.37
N PRO A 165 -3.90 -24.69 12.75
CA PRO A 165 -4.70 -24.73 11.51
C PRO A 165 -6.23 -24.92 11.69
N GLN A 166 -6.75 -24.87 12.92
CA GLN A 166 -8.20 -24.95 13.14
C GLN A 166 -8.92 -23.74 12.53
N SER A 167 -8.34 -22.55 12.68
CA SER A 167 -8.68 -21.39 11.86
C SER A 167 -7.86 -21.40 10.57
N VAL A 168 -8.47 -20.98 9.45
CA VAL A 168 -7.75 -20.80 8.19
C VAL A 168 -6.71 -19.68 8.33
N GLU A 169 -7.09 -18.57 8.96
CA GLU A 169 -6.21 -17.46 9.31
C GLU A 169 -5.32 -17.76 10.53
N TYR A 170 -4.28 -16.95 10.72
CA TYR A 170 -3.43 -16.95 11.92
C TYR A 170 -4.11 -16.23 13.09
N MET A 171 -5.34 -16.65 13.41
CA MET A 171 -6.21 -16.00 14.40
C MET A 171 -5.56 -15.99 15.80
N GLY A 172 -5.26 -14.79 16.29
CA GLY A 172 -4.59 -14.58 17.58
C GLY A 172 -3.08 -14.79 17.54
N ALA A 173 -2.45 -14.73 16.36
CA ALA A 173 -1.00 -14.70 16.23
C ALA A 173 -0.41 -13.40 16.78
N ASN A 174 0.86 -13.48 17.21
CA ASN A 174 1.68 -12.34 17.62
C ASN A 174 2.77 -12.01 16.59
N ILE A 175 2.51 -12.38 15.33
CA ILE A 175 3.27 -11.92 14.16
C ILE A 175 2.32 -11.24 13.19
N ALA A 176 2.82 -10.29 12.40
CA ALA A 176 2.04 -9.57 11.41
C ALA A 176 2.83 -9.33 10.12
N THR A 177 2.09 -9.22 9.01
CA THR A 177 2.60 -8.93 7.67
C THR A 177 1.71 -7.86 7.04
N MET A 178 2.23 -7.10 6.06
CA MET A 178 1.37 -6.20 5.27
C MET A 178 0.40 -7.00 4.38
N LEU A 179 0.88 -8.12 3.82
CA LEU A 179 0.04 -9.08 3.10
C LEU A 179 -0.80 -9.92 4.07
N ASP A 180 -1.92 -10.41 3.57
CA ASP A 180 -2.78 -11.38 4.24
C ASP A 180 -2.77 -12.73 3.50
N ILE A 181 -3.33 -13.77 4.09
CA ILE A 181 -3.28 -15.14 3.57
C ILE A 181 -3.91 -15.28 2.18
N PRO A 182 -3.39 -16.18 1.33
CA PRO A 182 -3.85 -16.33 -0.06
C PRO A 182 -5.31 -16.80 -0.19
N GLN A 183 -5.90 -17.41 0.85
CA GLN A 183 -7.31 -17.82 0.84
C GLN A 183 -8.28 -16.64 0.91
N LYS A 184 -7.83 -15.44 1.30
CA LYS A 184 -8.66 -14.22 1.40
C LYS A 184 -8.62 -13.35 0.15
N LEU A 185 -7.98 -13.84 -0.92
CA LEU A 185 -7.95 -13.15 -2.19
C LEU A 185 -9.33 -13.21 -2.84
N GLU A 186 -9.85 -12.04 -3.16
CA GLU A 186 -11.13 -11.85 -3.82
C GLU A 186 -11.08 -12.23 -5.32
N GLY A 187 -9.88 -12.45 -5.85
CA GLY A 187 -9.60 -13.06 -7.14
C GLY A 187 -8.12 -13.44 -7.28
N PRO A 188 -7.73 -14.31 -8.21
CA PRO A 188 -6.32 -14.57 -8.49
C PRO A 188 -5.55 -13.28 -8.86
N GLY A 189 -4.32 -13.12 -8.36
CA GLY A 189 -3.49 -11.93 -8.60
C GLY A 189 -3.75 -10.74 -7.65
N TYR A 190 -4.64 -10.88 -6.66
CA TYR A 190 -5.04 -9.77 -5.77
C TYR A 190 -4.15 -9.58 -4.53
N ALA A 191 -3.07 -10.34 -4.37
CA ALA A 191 -2.31 -10.38 -3.11
C ALA A 191 -1.80 -8.99 -2.68
N LEU A 192 -1.19 -8.25 -3.61
CA LEU A 192 -0.69 -6.90 -3.36
C LEU A 192 -1.80 -5.87 -3.13
N ARG A 193 -3.05 -6.20 -3.44
CA ARG A 193 -4.23 -5.36 -3.16
C ARG A 193 -4.82 -5.59 -1.78
N ASN A 194 -4.51 -6.71 -1.13
CA ASN A 194 -5.03 -7.03 0.21
C ASN A 194 -4.12 -6.45 1.31
N ILE A 195 -3.77 -5.18 1.16
CA ILE A 195 -2.95 -4.42 2.10
C ILE A 195 -3.80 -3.25 2.59
N MET A 196 -4.10 -3.22 3.89
CA MET A 196 -4.92 -2.17 4.50
C MET A 196 -4.33 -0.78 4.25
N VAL A 197 -5.17 0.22 3.92
CA VAL A 197 -4.74 1.62 3.75
C VAL A 197 -3.96 2.11 4.98
N ASN A 198 -4.43 1.79 6.19
CA ASN A 198 -3.71 2.14 7.42
C ASN A 198 -2.30 1.54 7.51
N HIS A 199 -2.02 0.37 6.93
CA HIS A 199 -0.68 -0.21 6.89
C HIS A 199 0.26 0.60 6.00
N VAL A 200 -0.23 1.03 4.83
CA VAL A 200 0.50 1.92 3.92
C VAL A 200 0.82 3.23 4.62
N VAL A 201 -0.19 3.88 5.19
CA VAL A 201 -0.05 5.17 5.91
C VAL A 201 0.87 5.06 7.12
N ALA A 202 0.85 3.92 7.82
CA ALA A 202 1.74 3.64 8.93
C ALA A 202 3.20 3.47 8.48
N ALA A 203 3.45 2.71 7.41
CA ALA A 203 4.80 2.47 6.89
C ALA A 203 5.47 3.76 6.38
N THR A 204 4.70 4.66 5.76
CA THR A 204 5.19 5.93 5.23
C THR A 204 5.10 7.09 6.22
N LEU A 205 4.82 6.80 7.50
CA LEU A 205 4.76 7.77 8.59
C LEU A 205 3.84 8.98 8.32
N LYS A 206 2.72 8.75 7.64
CA LYS A 206 1.75 9.78 7.23
C LYS A 206 2.33 10.87 6.30
N ASN A 207 3.45 10.64 5.62
CA ASN A 207 3.84 11.52 4.50
C ASN A 207 2.88 11.26 3.32
N THR A 208 2.12 12.29 2.93
CA THR A 208 1.01 12.18 1.97
C THR A 208 1.46 11.67 0.59
N LEU A 209 2.52 12.24 0.01
CA LEU A 209 3.01 11.84 -1.31
C LEU A 209 3.65 10.44 -1.27
N GLN A 210 4.37 10.12 -0.19
CA GLN A 210 4.94 8.78 -0.03
C GLN A 210 3.85 7.72 0.16
N ALA A 211 2.78 8.01 0.92
CA ALA A 211 1.63 7.11 1.07
C ALA A 211 0.89 6.88 -0.25
N ALA A 212 0.68 7.94 -1.04
CA ALA A 212 0.09 7.85 -2.38
C ALA A 212 0.99 7.03 -3.32
N ALA A 213 2.30 7.27 -3.32
CA ALA A 213 3.27 6.53 -4.12
C ALA A 213 3.30 5.04 -3.76
N LEU A 214 3.45 4.70 -2.47
CA LEU A 214 3.44 3.29 -2.02
C LEU A 214 2.16 2.59 -2.45
N SER A 215 1.00 3.23 -2.21
CA SER A 215 -0.29 2.67 -2.57
C SER A 215 -0.42 2.46 -4.08
N THR A 216 0.05 3.41 -4.89
CA THR A 216 -0.04 3.33 -6.36
C THR A 216 0.88 2.26 -6.91
N ILE A 217 2.11 2.15 -6.39
CA ILE A 217 3.07 1.09 -6.76
C ILE A 217 2.45 -0.28 -6.52
N LEU A 218 1.84 -0.50 -5.35
CA LEU A 218 1.22 -1.78 -4.99
C LEU A 218 0.01 -2.09 -5.86
N GLU A 219 -0.90 -1.13 -6.01
CA GLU A 219 -2.11 -1.30 -6.81
C GLU A 219 -1.79 -1.53 -8.28
N GLN A 220 -0.91 -0.72 -8.89
CA GLN A 220 -0.56 -0.83 -10.30
C GLN A 220 0.31 -2.07 -10.58
N THR A 221 1.20 -2.47 -9.66
CA THR A 221 1.90 -3.76 -9.78
C THR A 221 0.91 -4.93 -9.75
N ALA A 222 -0.11 -4.88 -8.88
CA ALA A 222 -1.16 -5.90 -8.88
C ALA A 222 -1.92 -5.95 -10.22
N MET A 223 -2.08 -4.83 -10.93
CA MET A 223 -2.72 -4.82 -12.26
C MET A 223 -1.89 -5.60 -13.29
N PHE A 224 -0.57 -5.64 -13.16
CA PHE A 224 0.28 -6.53 -13.96
C PHE A 224 0.10 -8.00 -13.56
N GLU A 225 0.04 -8.31 -12.26
CA GLU A 225 -0.19 -9.68 -11.76
C GLU A 225 -1.57 -10.24 -12.18
N MET A 226 -2.59 -9.38 -12.21
CA MET A 226 -3.95 -9.70 -12.64
C MET A 226 -4.11 -9.79 -14.17
N GLY A 227 -3.11 -9.35 -14.93
CA GLY A 227 -3.17 -9.28 -16.39
C GLY A 227 -3.97 -8.10 -16.95
N ASP A 228 -4.45 -7.19 -16.10
CA ASP A 228 -5.17 -5.98 -16.50
C ASP A 228 -4.24 -4.99 -17.23
N ALA A 229 -2.96 -4.93 -16.85
CA ALA A 229 -1.94 -4.07 -17.48
C ALA A 229 -1.19 -4.75 -18.63
N VAL A 230 -1.87 -5.53 -19.46
CA VAL A 230 -1.28 -6.26 -20.61
C VAL A 230 -1.87 -5.78 -21.93
N GLY A 231 -1.02 -5.61 -22.94
CA GLY A 231 -1.46 -5.27 -24.29
C GLY A 231 -2.05 -3.86 -24.37
N ALA A 232 -3.31 -3.76 -24.77
CA ALA A 232 -3.97 -2.47 -25.03
C ALA A 232 -4.04 -1.54 -23.81
N PHE A 233 -3.93 -2.09 -22.60
CA PHE A 233 -4.12 -1.36 -21.35
C PHE A 233 -2.80 -1.03 -20.63
N GLU A 234 -1.67 -1.60 -21.08
CA GLU A 234 -0.36 -1.43 -20.41
C GLU A 234 0.02 0.06 -20.29
N ARG A 235 -0.13 0.83 -21.36
CA ARG A 235 0.17 2.27 -21.37
C ARG A 235 -0.72 3.08 -20.43
N MET A 236 -2.02 2.77 -20.37
CA MET A 236 -2.96 3.45 -19.45
C MET A 236 -2.55 3.25 -17.98
N HIS A 237 -2.15 2.04 -17.61
CA HIS A 237 -1.70 1.73 -16.26
C HIS A 237 -0.35 2.37 -15.92
N LEU A 238 0.59 2.39 -16.87
CA LEU A 238 1.89 3.05 -16.68
C LEU A 238 1.75 4.58 -16.53
N LEU A 239 0.95 5.23 -17.38
CA LEU A 239 0.65 6.65 -17.25
C LEU A 239 -0.10 6.94 -15.94
N GLY A 240 -1.03 6.08 -15.55
CA GLY A 240 -1.71 6.15 -14.27
C GLY A 240 -0.74 6.10 -13.08
N LEU A 241 0.19 5.14 -13.08
CA LEU A 241 1.26 5.06 -12.09
C LEU A 241 2.07 6.36 -12.05
N ALA A 242 2.53 6.84 -13.21
CA ALA A 242 3.38 8.00 -13.32
C ALA A 242 2.72 9.30 -12.82
N TYR A 243 1.57 9.66 -13.38
CA TYR A 243 0.92 10.94 -13.10
C TYR A 243 0.18 10.95 -11.76
N GLN A 244 -0.53 9.88 -11.39
CA GLN A 244 -1.29 9.86 -10.14
C GLN A 244 -0.41 9.57 -8.91
N GLY A 245 0.52 8.63 -9.04
CA GLY A 245 1.28 8.09 -7.91
C GLY A 245 2.69 8.64 -7.76
N MET A 246 3.33 9.00 -8.88
CA MET A 246 4.75 9.38 -8.92
C MET A 246 4.97 10.87 -9.18
N ASN A 247 3.90 11.69 -9.19
CA ASN A 247 3.96 13.13 -9.43
C ASN A 247 4.73 13.50 -10.72
N ALA A 248 4.52 12.72 -11.79
CA ALA A 248 5.11 13.02 -13.09
C ALA A 248 4.74 14.44 -13.56
N ASP A 249 5.73 15.13 -14.15
CA ASP A 249 5.66 16.51 -14.61
C ASP A 249 5.18 17.51 -13.54
N ASN A 250 5.37 17.14 -12.27
CA ASN A 250 4.94 17.87 -11.08
C ASN A 250 3.44 18.16 -11.01
N LEU A 251 2.62 17.49 -11.83
CA LEU A 251 1.24 17.87 -12.08
C LEU A 251 0.37 17.84 -10.81
N VAL A 252 0.49 16.79 -10.00
CA VAL A 252 -0.25 16.69 -8.73
C VAL A 252 0.17 17.81 -7.79
N PHE A 253 1.48 18.01 -7.62
CA PHE A 253 2.02 19.01 -6.72
C PHE A 253 1.60 20.43 -7.11
N ASP A 254 1.69 20.78 -8.40
CA ASP A 254 1.38 22.12 -8.87
C ASP A 254 -0.12 22.43 -8.79
N LEU A 255 -1.00 21.46 -9.07
CA LEU A 255 -2.44 21.61 -8.84
C LEU A 255 -2.76 21.82 -7.36
N VAL A 256 -2.14 21.06 -6.46
CA VAL A 256 -2.30 21.25 -5.01
C VAL A 256 -1.77 22.62 -4.58
N LYS A 257 -0.65 23.08 -5.13
CA LYS A 257 -0.06 24.38 -4.82
C LYS A 257 -0.95 25.53 -5.26
N ALA A 258 -1.57 25.44 -6.44
CA ALA A 258 -2.51 26.43 -6.94
C ALA A 258 -3.80 26.48 -6.10
N ASN A 259 -4.28 25.32 -5.65
CA ASN A 259 -5.59 25.20 -5.00
C ASN A 259 -5.55 25.08 -3.46
N GLY A 260 -4.38 24.91 -2.85
CA GLY A 260 -4.27 24.53 -1.44
C GLY A 260 -4.65 25.62 -0.43
N LYS A 261 -4.78 26.88 -0.86
CA LYS A 261 -5.13 28.00 0.04
C LYS A 261 -6.63 28.24 0.16
N GLU A 262 -7.34 28.22 -0.97
CA GLU A 262 -8.76 28.61 -1.06
C GLU A 262 -9.56 27.69 -2.00
N GLY A 263 -8.90 26.73 -2.64
CA GLY A 263 -9.48 25.89 -3.67
C GLY A 263 -10.45 24.84 -3.13
N THR A 264 -11.16 24.24 -4.06
CA THR A 264 -12.14 23.17 -3.84
C THR A 264 -11.93 22.09 -4.90
N VAL A 265 -12.72 21.01 -4.85
CA VAL A 265 -12.73 20.01 -5.92
C VAL A 265 -13.01 20.64 -7.28
N GLY A 266 -13.97 21.59 -7.37
CA GLY A 266 -14.34 22.24 -8.61
C GLY A 266 -13.24 23.12 -9.21
N SER A 267 -12.47 23.83 -8.39
CA SER A 267 -11.36 24.65 -8.89
C SER A 267 -10.19 23.78 -9.37
N VAL A 268 -9.92 22.65 -8.71
CA VAL A 268 -8.92 21.67 -9.19
C VAL A 268 -9.33 21.07 -10.54
N ILE A 269 -10.64 20.79 -10.75
CA ILE A 269 -11.14 20.34 -12.06
C ILE A 269 -10.87 21.39 -13.13
N ALA A 270 -11.22 22.65 -12.86
CA ALA A 270 -11.00 23.74 -13.82
C ALA A 270 -9.52 23.87 -14.20
N ASP A 271 -8.62 23.93 -13.22
CA ASP A 271 -7.17 24.04 -13.46
C ASP A 271 -6.61 22.82 -14.23
N LEU A 272 -7.12 21.61 -13.97
CA LEU A 272 -6.70 20.41 -14.70
C LEU A 272 -7.19 20.45 -16.15
N VAL A 273 -8.45 20.84 -16.40
CA VAL A 273 -8.98 20.97 -17.76
C VAL A 273 -8.23 22.04 -18.55
N GLU A 274 -7.92 23.17 -17.93
CA GLU A 274 -7.07 24.21 -18.52
C GLU A 274 -5.68 23.65 -18.87
N ARG A 275 -5.05 22.94 -17.94
CA ARG A 275 -3.73 22.32 -18.15
C ARG A 275 -3.74 21.26 -19.26
N ALA A 276 -4.76 20.40 -19.30
CA ALA A 276 -4.89 19.37 -20.33
C ALA A 276 -5.11 19.99 -21.72
N LEU A 277 -5.82 21.12 -21.80
CA LEU A 277 -6.01 21.86 -23.05
C LEU A 277 -4.72 22.58 -23.47
N GLU A 278 -3.98 23.17 -22.53
CA GLU A 278 -2.67 23.82 -22.78
C GLU A 278 -1.64 22.82 -23.32
N ASP A 279 -1.57 21.64 -22.72
CA ASP A 279 -0.65 20.57 -23.13
C ASP A 279 -1.13 19.81 -24.39
N GLY A 280 -2.32 20.14 -24.91
CA GLY A 280 -2.89 19.52 -26.11
C GLY A 280 -3.39 18.08 -25.92
N VAL A 281 -3.54 17.62 -24.68
CA VAL A 281 -4.10 16.28 -24.36
C VAL A 281 -5.58 16.20 -24.73
N ILE A 282 -6.29 17.34 -24.67
CA ILE A 282 -7.68 17.48 -25.11
C ILE A 282 -7.82 18.67 -26.05
N THR A 283 -8.84 18.64 -26.90
CA THR A 283 -9.20 19.76 -27.78
C THR A 283 -10.71 19.93 -27.82
N VAL A 284 -11.20 21.11 -28.21
CA VAL A 284 -12.64 21.32 -28.42
C VAL A 284 -13.05 20.55 -29.68
N GLU A 285 -13.92 19.55 -29.53
CA GLU A 285 -14.44 18.74 -30.63
C GLU A 285 -15.66 19.41 -31.27
N LYS A 286 -16.54 19.98 -30.43
CA LYS A 286 -17.80 20.58 -30.88
C LYS A 286 -18.28 21.68 -29.93
N GLU A 287 -18.88 22.72 -30.51
CA GLU A 287 -19.60 23.74 -29.75
C GLU A 287 -21.11 23.47 -29.76
N LEU A 288 -21.71 23.50 -28.57
CA LEU A 288 -23.14 23.61 -28.34
C LEU A 288 -23.46 25.05 -27.87
N THR A 289 -24.74 25.35 -27.61
CA THR A 289 -25.11 26.67 -27.06
C THR A 289 -24.47 26.87 -25.69
N ASP A 290 -23.50 27.79 -25.62
CA ASP A 290 -22.76 28.15 -24.40
C ASP A 290 -22.09 26.95 -23.70
N TYR A 291 -21.75 25.88 -24.44
CA TYR A 291 -21.09 24.68 -23.91
C TYR A 291 -20.10 24.10 -24.93
N LYS A 292 -18.88 23.80 -24.49
CA LYS A 292 -17.83 23.19 -25.32
C LYS A 292 -17.73 21.71 -24.98
N VAL A 293 -17.93 20.86 -25.99
CA VAL A 293 -17.67 19.43 -25.89
C VAL A 293 -16.21 19.19 -26.29
N TYR A 294 -15.44 18.58 -25.41
CA TYR A 294 -14.04 18.24 -25.65
C TYR A 294 -13.89 16.81 -26.19
N GLY A 295 -12.86 16.61 -27.00
CA GLY A 295 -12.42 15.32 -27.51
C GLY A 295 -10.93 15.11 -27.22
N THR A 296 -10.48 13.87 -27.34
CA THR A 296 -9.06 13.49 -27.19
C THR A 296 -8.71 12.39 -28.18
N ASP A 297 -7.52 12.45 -28.77
CA ASP A 297 -6.92 11.38 -29.55
C ASP A 297 -6.02 10.46 -28.69
N ASP A 298 -5.77 10.83 -27.43
CA ASP A 298 -5.02 10.05 -26.44
C ASP A 298 -5.79 9.88 -25.13
N LEU A 299 -6.74 8.95 -25.16
CA LEU A 299 -7.60 8.66 -24.02
C LEU A 299 -6.84 8.14 -22.79
N ALA A 300 -5.67 7.50 -22.98
CA ALA A 300 -4.85 7.02 -21.87
C ALA A 300 -4.14 8.18 -21.16
N MET A 301 -3.67 9.17 -21.92
CA MET A 301 -3.09 10.38 -21.35
C MET A 301 -4.14 11.26 -20.67
N TRP A 302 -5.31 11.46 -21.29
CA TRP A 302 -6.45 12.14 -20.64
C TRP A 302 -6.79 11.50 -19.29
N ASN A 303 -6.91 10.16 -19.28
CA ASN A 303 -7.20 9.43 -18.04
C ASN A 303 -6.12 9.67 -16.97
N ALA A 304 -4.84 9.72 -17.35
CA ALA A 304 -3.74 9.96 -16.41
C ALA A 304 -3.73 11.39 -15.86
N TYR A 305 -4.00 12.39 -16.69
CA TYR A 305 -4.17 13.79 -16.27
C TYR A 305 -5.34 13.93 -15.30
N ALA A 306 -6.51 13.36 -15.66
CA ALA A 306 -7.67 13.35 -14.77
C ALA A 306 -7.37 12.60 -13.45
N ALA A 307 -6.57 11.53 -13.48
CA ALA A 307 -6.16 10.83 -12.26
C ALA A 307 -5.23 11.66 -11.36
N ALA A 308 -4.32 12.46 -11.95
CA ALA A 308 -3.51 13.42 -11.20
C ALA A 308 -4.38 14.52 -10.56
N GLY A 309 -5.34 15.06 -11.31
CA GLY A 309 -6.31 16.03 -10.79
C GLY A 309 -7.18 15.45 -9.66
N LEU A 310 -7.60 14.19 -9.77
CA LEU A 310 -8.32 13.47 -8.72
C LEU A 310 -7.51 13.35 -7.42
N MET A 311 -6.22 13.04 -7.54
CA MET A 311 -5.31 12.98 -6.39
C MET A 311 -5.16 14.38 -5.76
N ALA A 312 -4.93 15.40 -6.58
CA ALA A 312 -4.82 16.78 -6.12
C ALA A 312 -6.11 17.27 -5.44
N ALA A 313 -7.29 16.96 -6.00
CA ALA A 313 -8.59 17.30 -5.42
C ALA A 313 -8.79 16.63 -4.05
N THR A 314 -8.35 15.37 -3.91
CA THR A 314 -8.35 14.68 -2.62
C THR A 314 -7.47 15.40 -1.60
N MET A 315 -6.23 15.74 -1.98
CA MET A 315 -5.30 16.44 -1.12
C MET A 315 -5.80 17.82 -0.70
N VAL A 316 -6.43 18.58 -1.61
CA VAL A 316 -7.02 19.90 -1.32
C VAL A 316 -8.22 19.75 -0.39
N ASN A 317 -9.19 18.91 -0.74
CA ASN A 317 -10.45 18.82 0.00
C ASN A 317 -10.26 18.18 1.39
N GLN A 318 -9.61 17.02 1.47
CA GLN A 318 -9.38 16.35 2.75
C GLN A 318 -8.24 17.02 3.54
N GLY A 319 -7.28 17.64 2.86
CA GLY A 319 -6.24 18.44 3.52
C GLY A 319 -6.80 19.69 4.19
N ALA A 320 -7.77 20.36 3.57
CA ALA A 320 -8.47 21.50 4.18
C ALA A 320 -9.27 21.08 5.42
N ALA A 321 -9.98 19.94 5.34
CA ALA A 321 -10.74 19.41 6.47
C ALA A 321 -9.87 18.76 7.57
N ARG A 322 -8.66 18.31 7.22
CA ARG A 322 -7.80 17.43 8.04
C ARG A 322 -8.56 16.21 8.59
N ALA A 323 -9.47 15.67 7.78
CA ALA A 323 -10.35 14.56 8.10
C ALA A 323 -10.57 13.69 6.85
N ALA A 324 -10.28 12.39 6.95
CA ALA A 324 -10.24 11.51 5.79
C ALA A 324 -11.63 11.13 5.24
N GLN A 325 -12.69 11.23 6.04
CA GLN A 325 -14.02 10.71 5.68
C GLN A 325 -14.60 11.24 4.36
N GLY A 326 -14.24 12.47 3.98
CA GLY A 326 -14.72 13.09 2.74
C GLY A 326 -14.08 12.54 1.46
N VAL A 327 -13.09 11.65 1.55
CA VAL A 327 -12.41 11.11 0.36
C VAL A 327 -13.35 10.32 -0.52
N SER A 328 -14.32 9.59 0.04
CA SER A 328 -15.31 8.85 -0.73
C SER A 328 -16.20 9.80 -1.55
N SER A 329 -16.50 10.99 -1.01
CA SER A 329 -17.25 12.04 -1.72
C SER A 329 -16.41 12.71 -2.80
N THR A 330 -15.12 12.96 -2.54
CA THR A 330 -14.20 13.54 -3.53
C THR A 330 -13.99 12.59 -4.70
N LEU A 331 -13.77 11.30 -4.44
CA LEU A 331 -13.66 10.27 -5.48
C LEU A 331 -14.91 10.18 -6.35
N LEU A 332 -16.09 10.47 -5.79
CA LEU A 332 -17.35 10.46 -6.54
C LEU A 332 -17.47 11.74 -7.37
N TYR A 333 -17.54 12.89 -6.70
CA TYR A 333 -17.93 14.13 -7.36
C TYR A 333 -16.82 14.77 -8.17
N TYR A 334 -15.54 14.43 -7.96
CA TYR A 334 -14.52 14.82 -8.94
C TYR A 334 -14.84 14.24 -10.32
N ASN A 335 -15.21 12.96 -10.36
CA ASN A 335 -15.46 12.22 -11.59
C ASN A 335 -16.81 12.60 -12.22
N ASP A 336 -17.87 12.73 -11.43
CA ASP A 336 -19.17 13.19 -11.91
C ASP A 336 -19.05 14.61 -12.51
N LEU A 337 -18.43 15.54 -11.78
CA LEU A 337 -18.30 16.93 -12.24
C LEU A 337 -17.41 17.07 -13.49
N ILE A 338 -16.29 16.34 -13.59
CA ILE A 338 -15.40 16.47 -14.75
C ILE A 338 -16.03 15.92 -16.04
N GLU A 339 -16.91 14.92 -15.94
CA GLU A 339 -17.68 14.43 -17.10
C GLU A 339 -18.61 15.50 -17.63
N PHE A 340 -19.38 16.15 -16.75
CA PHE A 340 -20.31 17.21 -17.16
C PHE A 340 -19.61 18.53 -17.52
N GLU A 341 -18.39 18.78 -17.03
CA GLU A 341 -17.59 19.94 -17.44
C GLU A 341 -17.04 19.78 -18.87
N THR A 342 -16.72 18.56 -19.30
CA THR A 342 -15.92 18.34 -20.51
C THR A 342 -16.62 17.54 -21.62
N GLY A 343 -17.55 16.66 -21.26
CA GLY A 343 -18.08 15.63 -22.16
C GLY A 343 -17.15 14.44 -22.41
N LEU A 344 -15.97 14.40 -21.76
CA LEU A 344 -15.05 13.27 -21.77
C LEU A 344 -15.33 12.31 -20.60
N PRO A 345 -14.97 11.02 -20.71
CA PRO A 345 -15.19 10.08 -19.62
C PRO A 345 -14.26 10.35 -18.43
N SER A 346 -14.76 10.07 -17.23
CA SER A 346 -14.03 10.20 -15.96
C SER A 346 -12.88 9.20 -15.79
N VAL A 347 -12.15 9.33 -14.68
CA VAL A 347 -11.02 8.46 -14.33
C VAL A 347 -11.46 7.00 -14.27
N ASP A 348 -10.69 6.17 -14.96
CA ASP A 348 -10.93 4.75 -15.13
C ASP A 348 -12.33 4.48 -15.73
N PHE A 349 -12.80 5.38 -16.59
CA PHE A 349 -14.05 5.28 -17.35
C PHE A 349 -15.27 4.99 -16.46
N GLY A 350 -15.46 5.80 -15.42
CA GLY A 350 -16.55 5.68 -14.44
C GLY A 350 -16.30 4.66 -13.32
N LYS A 351 -15.22 3.87 -13.36
CA LYS A 351 -14.96 2.86 -12.32
C LYS A 351 -14.49 3.46 -11.00
N VAL A 352 -13.80 4.61 -11.02
CA VAL A 352 -13.51 5.34 -9.78
C VAL A 352 -14.80 5.86 -9.17
N GLU A 353 -15.65 6.50 -9.96
CA GLU A 353 -16.94 7.01 -9.49
C GLU A 353 -17.82 5.90 -8.91
N GLY A 354 -17.97 4.78 -9.62
CA GLY A 354 -18.72 3.62 -9.12
C GLY A 354 -18.13 3.03 -7.83
N THR A 355 -16.80 2.98 -7.72
CA THR A 355 -16.11 2.61 -6.48
C THR A 355 -16.46 3.58 -5.35
N ALA A 356 -16.48 4.87 -5.65
CA ALA A 356 -16.75 5.94 -4.69
C ALA A 356 -18.21 5.94 -4.20
N VAL A 357 -19.18 5.57 -5.05
CA VAL A 357 -20.58 5.38 -4.67
C VAL A 357 -20.68 4.30 -3.57
N GLY A 358 -20.15 3.10 -3.85
CA GLY A 358 -20.16 1.99 -2.89
C GLY A 358 -19.38 2.32 -1.63
N PHE A 359 -18.19 2.91 -1.77
CA PHE A 359 -17.35 3.30 -0.65
C PHE A 359 -18.02 4.35 0.24
N SER A 360 -18.66 5.36 -0.35
CA SER A 360 -19.42 6.36 0.42
C SER A 360 -20.52 5.71 1.23
N PHE A 361 -21.29 4.80 0.61
CA PHE A 361 -22.33 4.06 1.31
C PHE A 361 -21.78 3.20 2.46
N PHE A 362 -20.74 2.41 2.24
CA PHE A 362 -20.16 1.52 3.24
C PHE A 362 -19.22 2.19 4.25
N SER A 363 -19.02 3.51 4.16
CA SER A 363 -18.37 4.31 5.22
C SER A 363 -19.35 5.19 6.00
N HIS A 364 -20.64 5.21 5.61
CA HIS A 364 -21.68 6.05 6.22
C HIS A 364 -23.00 5.31 6.47
N SER A 365 -22.97 3.97 6.54
CA SER A 365 -24.18 3.16 6.72
C SER A 365 -23.99 2.04 7.75
N ILE A 366 -25.06 1.28 7.98
CA ILE A 366 -25.14 0.20 8.97
C ILE A 366 -24.73 -1.18 8.41
N TYR A 367 -24.45 -1.29 7.11
CA TYR A 367 -24.41 -2.59 6.42
C TYR A 367 -23.03 -3.26 6.36
N GLY A 368 -21.99 -2.59 6.84
CA GLY A 368 -20.61 -3.08 6.80
C GLY A 368 -19.64 -1.96 6.44
N GLY A 369 -18.41 -2.31 6.08
CA GLY A 369 -17.33 -1.37 5.86
C GLY A 369 -16.86 -0.71 7.16
N GLY A 370 -16.59 0.59 7.14
CA GLY A 370 -16.03 1.32 8.27
C GLY A 370 -15.37 2.64 7.86
N GLY A 371 -14.42 3.12 8.67
CA GLY A 371 -13.63 4.31 8.33
C GLY A 371 -12.70 4.06 7.13
N PRO A 372 -12.26 5.12 6.40
CA PRO A 372 -11.46 4.98 5.17
C PRO A 372 -10.20 4.09 5.32
N GLY A 373 -9.56 4.14 6.49
CA GLY A 373 -8.31 3.44 6.75
C GLY A 373 -8.35 1.92 6.73
N ILE A 374 -9.52 1.28 6.86
CA ILE A 374 -9.65 -0.18 6.87
C ILE A 374 -9.90 -0.81 5.50
N PHE A 375 -10.18 0.03 4.48
CA PHE A 375 -10.36 -0.44 3.11
C PHE A 375 -9.02 -0.80 2.46
N ASN A 376 -9.09 -1.49 1.33
CA ASN A 376 -7.96 -1.89 0.50
C ASN A 376 -8.44 -2.32 -0.90
N GLY A 377 -7.54 -2.52 -1.86
CA GLY A 377 -7.90 -2.87 -3.24
C GLY A 377 -8.43 -4.30 -3.42
N ASN A 378 -8.32 -5.15 -2.39
CA ASN A 378 -8.95 -6.47 -2.37
C ASN A 378 -10.37 -6.41 -1.80
N HIS A 379 -10.66 -5.50 -0.87
CA HIS A 379 -11.95 -5.36 -0.23
C HIS A 379 -13.08 -5.17 -1.25
N ILE A 380 -14.17 -5.93 -1.10
CA ILE A 380 -15.25 -6.05 -2.10
C ILE A 380 -15.86 -4.70 -2.53
N VAL A 381 -15.87 -3.71 -1.64
CA VAL A 381 -16.39 -2.36 -1.89
C VAL A 381 -15.45 -1.52 -2.75
N THR A 382 -14.14 -1.72 -2.64
CA THR A 382 -13.12 -0.81 -3.18
C THR A 382 -12.22 -1.46 -4.24
N ARG A 383 -12.55 -2.67 -4.68
CA ARG A 383 -11.76 -3.44 -5.66
C ARG A 383 -12.01 -3.10 -7.12
N HIS A 384 -13.08 -2.34 -7.42
CA HIS A 384 -13.62 -2.21 -8.77
C HIS A 384 -12.76 -1.34 -9.70
N SER A 385 -12.33 -0.17 -9.23
CA SER A 385 -11.32 0.61 -9.93
C SER A 385 -9.98 -0.13 -9.94
N LYS A 386 -9.30 -0.05 -11.07
CA LYS A 386 -8.06 -0.77 -11.37
C LYS A 386 -6.84 0.04 -10.98
N GLY A 387 -6.77 0.38 -9.69
CA GLY A 387 -5.65 1.05 -9.05
C GLY A 387 -5.72 2.57 -8.96
N PHE A 388 -6.85 3.18 -9.35
CA PHE A 388 -6.99 4.64 -9.39
C PHE A 388 -7.74 5.25 -8.21
N ALA A 389 -8.33 4.43 -7.32
CA ALA A 389 -9.12 4.91 -6.17
C ALA A 389 -8.35 4.85 -4.84
N ILE A 390 -7.80 3.68 -4.51
CA ILE A 390 -7.15 3.41 -3.21
C ILE A 390 -5.99 4.38 -2.89
N PRO A 391 -5.13 4.81 -3.85
CA PRO A 391 -4.09 5.78 -3.57
C PRO A 391 -4.59 7.10 -2.99
N CYS A 392 -5.73 7.60 -3.45
CA CYS A 392 -6.36 8.81 -2.90
C CYS A 392 -6.82 8.59 -1.45
N VAL A 393 -7.31 7.40 -1.12
CA VAL A 393 -7.69 7.03 0.25
C VAL A 393 -6.47 7.02 1.17
N ALA A 394 -5.32 6.54 0.69
CA ALA A 394 -4.06 6.62 1.43
C ALA A 394 -3.62 8.06 1.68
N ALA A 395 -3.70 8.94 0.67
CA ALA A 395 -3.41 10.36 0.81
C ALA A 395 -4.35 11.03 1.84
N ALA A 396 -5.65 10.76 1.78
CA ALA A 396 -6.63 11.30 2.72
C ALA A 396 -6.37 10.85 4.18
N MET A 397 -6.05 9.57 4.39
CA MET A 397 -5.74 9.03 5.71
C MET A 397 -4.41 9.54 6.27
N ALA A 398 -3.44 9.87 5.41
CA ALA A 398 -2.21 10.55 5.82
C ALA A 398 -2.47 11.99 6.31
N LEU A 399 -3.44 12.68 5.71
CA LEU A 399 -3.83 14.05 6.07
C LEU A 399 -4.73 14.15 7.32
N ASP A 400 -5.31 13.04 7.77
CA ASP A 400 -6.22 12.96 8.91
C ASP A 400 -5.53 13.35 10.23
N ALA A 401 -6.12 14.29 10.97
CA ALA A 401 -5.60 14.80 12.22
C ALA A 401 -6.11 14.05 13.47
N GLY A 402 -6.70 12.87 13.32
CA GLY A 402 -7.19 12.04 14.43
C GLY A 402 -8.71 12.02 14.55
N THR A 403 -9.43 12.05 13.43
CA THR A 403 -10.90 11.97 13.43
C THR A 403 -11.43 10.54 13.33
N GLN A 404 -10.54 9.57 13.09
CA GLN A 404 -10.87 8.15 12.93
C GLN A 404 -10.74 7.37 14.24
N MET A 405 -11.75 6.56 14.56
CA MET A 405 -11.64 5.55 15.62
C MET A 405 -10.70 4.41 15.22
N PHE A 406 -10.87 3.88 14.01
CA PHE A 406 -10.01 2.84 13.44
C PHE A 406 -8.83 3.46 12.67
N SER A 407 -7.99 4.21 13.38
CA SER A 407 -6.83 4.91 12.83
C SER A 407 -5.63 3.97 12.59
N PRO A 408 -4.56 4.44 11.92
CA PRO A 408 -3.30 3.70 11.82
C PRO A 408 -2.72 3.33 13.19
N GLU A 409 -2.85 4.19 14.20
CA GLU A 409 -2.38 3.90 15.56
C GLU A 409 -3.14 2.72 16.20
N ALA A 410 -4.45 2.60 15.92
CA ALA A 410 -5.28 1.52 16.45
C ALA A 410 -5.09 0.18 15.72
N THR A 411 -4.90 0.22 14.39
CA THR A 411 -4.95 -0.97 13.53
C THR A 411 -3.59 -1.44 13.05
N SER A 412 -2.57 -0.57 13.08
CA SER A 412 -1.31 -0.76 12.37
C SER A 412 -0.09 -0.45 13.23
N GLY A 413 -0.21 -0.44 14.55
CA GLY A 413 0.90 -0.11 15.46
C GLY A 413 2.13 -1.03 15.28
N LEU A 414 1.92 -2.34 15.22
CA LEU A 414 3.00 -3.32 15.01
C LEU A 414 3.61 -3.20 13.61
N ILE A 415 2.77 -3.00 12.58
CA ILE A 415 3.24 -2.77 11.21
C ILE A 415 4.06 -1.49 11.13
N LYS A 416 3.61 -0.40 11.76
CA LYS A 416 4.33 0.88 11.83
C LYS A 416 5.74 0.69 12.37
N GLU A 417 5.87 0.08 13.55
CA GLU A 417 7.15 -0.03 14.25
C GLU A 417 8.19 -0.78 13.41
N VAL A 418 7.77 -1.80 12.66
CA VAL A 418 8.65 -2.65 11.86
C VAL A 418 8.82 -2.15 10.42
N PHE A 419 7.74 -2.02 9.65
CA PHE A 419 7.82 -1.76 8.21
C PHE A 419 8.30 -0.34 7.91
N SER A 420 8.12 0.62 8.82
CA SER A 420 8.70 1.97 8.64
C SER A 420 10.22 2.02 8.81
N GLN A 421 10.87 0.95 9.27
CA GLN A 421 12.34 0.88 9.32
C GLN A 421 12.96 0.60 7.95
N VAL A 422 12.18 0.06 7.00
CA VAL A 422 12.68 -0.23 5.66
C VAL A 422 12.52 1.01 4.80
N ASP A 423 13.66 1.62 4.43
CA ASP A 423 13.66 2.92 3.75
C ASP A 423 12.85 2.91 2.45
N GLU A 424 12.95 1.85 1.65
CA GLU A 424 12.19 1.70 0.40
C GLU A 424 10.67 1.62 0.62
N PHE A 425 10.21 1.16 1.79
CA PHE A 425 8.78 1.16 2.11
C PHE A 425 8.33 2.53 2.64
N ARG A 426 9.22 3.21 3.38
CA ARG A 426 8.90 4.50 4.01
C ARG A 426 8.94 5.66 3.00
N GLU A 427 9.89 5.63 2.07
CA GLU A 427 10.17 6.70 1.10
C GLU A 427 10.19 6.18 -0.35
N PRO A 428 9.15 5.44 -0.80
CA PRO A 428 9.19 4.76 -2.10
C PRO A 428 9.27 5.70 -3.31
N LEU A 429 8.73 6.93 -3.22
CA LEU A 429 8.84 7.90 -4.32
C LEU A 429 10.31 8.18 -4.64
N LYS A 430 11.14 8.35 -3.60
CA LYS A 430 12.57 8.60 -3.74
C LYS A 430 13.26 7.47 -4.49
N TYR A 431 13.14 6.24 -4.00
CA TYR A 431 13.88 5.09 -4.53
C TYR A 431 13.42 4.71 -5.94
N VAL A 432 12.13 4.80 -6.25
CA VAL A 432 11.62 4.48 -7.59
C VAL A 432 12.04 5.54 -8.61
N VAL A 433 12.05 6.83 -8.25
CA VAL A 433 12.56 7.90 -9.12
C VAL A 433 14.05 7.76 -9.37
N GLU A 434 14.86 7.52 -8.32
CA GLU A 434 16.30 7.29 -8.45
C GLU A 434 16.60 6.10 -9.37
N ALA A 435 15.91 4.98 -9.16
CA ALA A 435 16.05 3.79 -9.98
C ALA A 435 15.61 4.02 -11.44
N ALA A 436 14.55 4.79 -11.67
CA ALA A 436 14.08 5.10 -13.01
C ALA A 436 15.09 5.98 -13.77
N ALA A 437 15.70 6.95 -13.09
CA ALA A 437 16.76 7.79 -13.66
C ALA A 437 18.00 6.95 -14.02
N GLU A 438 18.38 5.99 -13.17
CA GLU A 438 19.52 5.10 -13.40
C GLU A 438 19.34 4.22 -14.65
N ILE A 439 18.15 3.63 -14.83
CA ILE A 439 17.88 2.72 -15.96
C ILE A 439 17.39 3.43 -17.24
N LYS A 440 17.29 4.76 -17.26
CA LYS A 440 16.58 5.51 -18.32
C LYS A 440 17.17 5.28 -19.73
N ASN A 441 18.46 4.98 -19.81
CA ASN A 441 19.15 4.70 -21.07
C ASN A 441 19.14 3.22 -21.48
N GLU A 442 18.55 2.35 -20.66
CA GLU A 442 18.46 0.90 -20.85
C GLU A 442 17.06 0.44 -21.30
N ILE A 443 16.14 1.39 -21.50
CA ILE A 443 14.72 1.10 -21.78
C ILE A 443 14.45 0.54 -23.18
#